data_AF-A0A5C3PCW9-F1
#
_entry.id   AF-A0A5C3PCW9-F1
#
_cell.length_a   1.000
_cell.length_b   1.000
_cell.length_c   1.000
_cell.angle_alpha   90.00
_cell.angle_beta   90.00
_cell.angle_gamma   90.00
#
_symmetry.space_group_name_H-M   'P 1'
#
loop_
_entity.id
_entity.type
_entity.pdbx_description
1 polymer ?
#
loop_
_entity_poly.entity_id
_entity_poly.type
_entity_poly.pdbx_seq_one_letter_code
_entity_poly.pdbx_strand_id
1 'polypeptide(L)'
;MSDNLFTLHFPYDETPPPFNKTPHAIENMTKRCVLESVGICDPEGPHKCDLFVAMKSRIAIGPHGMVIYCTDVCPILQDRKPDPDGKWTAAICKHARDEDNFPLLQHEAEVYEKLKHLQGDGGPRVIGFYAGNVADVPWAVLVVEDCGGIPLDRCWVNLANAPLYFRKAVAGTMLRIHQAGVQHGAFEDSNIILTERNGSYVSTILNFDGVYLWHDVCRWTYTTDGVYKDIPPQPGHKERVCWELREVWNKAELWHPYYIKYLGRFYEPTIADTAEALAQSPEVIPSLSFGVNEFIKLNSADRAMADRDKRVDRRQRLDKEAEERV
;
A
#
# COMPACT_ATOMS: atom_id res chain seq x y z
N MET A 1 -4.30 -47.32 34.60
CA MET A 1 -3.62 -47.22 33.30
C MET A 1 -4.68 -46.88 32.27
N SER A 2 -4.83 -45.60 31.98
CA SER A 2 -5.78 -45.08 30.98
C SER A 2 -5.31 -43.67 30.63
N ASP A 3 -4.57 -43.58 29.53
CA ASP A 3 -4.18 -42.34 28.87
C ASP A 3 -5.38 -41.77 28.13
N ASN A 4 -5.69 -40.49 28.34
CA ASN A 4 -6.63 -39.73 27.51
C ASN A 4 -5.90 -38.49 26.99
N LEU A 5 -5.27 -38.63 25.81
CA LEU A 5 -4.89 -37.51 24.95
C LEU A 5 -6.12 -37.11 24.11
N PHE A 6 -6.56 -35.86 24.23
CA PHE A 6 -7.50 -35.25 23.30
C PHE A 6 -6.72 -34.66 22.11
N THR A 7 -6.91 -35.25 20.93
CA THR A 7 -6.46 -34.70 19.64
C THR A 7 -7.62 -33.90 19.04
N LEU A 8 -7.44 -32.59 18.84
CA LEU A 8 -8.38 -31.72 18.12
C LEU A 8 -8.08 -31.80 16.62
N HIS A 9 -9.04 -32.31 15.84
CA HIS A 9 -9.03 -32.25 14.38
C HIS A 9 -9.59 -30.90 13.91
N PHE A 10 -8.84 -30.19 13.06
CA PHE A 10 -9.34 -29.09 12.23
C PHE A 10 -9.38 -29.58 10.77
N PRO A 11 -10.52 -29.50 10.06
CA PRO A 11 -10.53 -29.71 8.62
C PRO A 11 -10.28 -28.38 7.91
N TYR A 12 -9.06 -28.18 7.43
CA TYR A 12 -8.80 -27.31 6.28
C TYR A 12 -8.07 -28.16 5.26
N ASP A 13 -8.84 -28.77 4.37
CA ASP A 13 -8.36 -29.44 3.16
C ASP A 13 -8.78 -28.54 2.00
N GLU A 14 -7.90 -27.63 1.61
CA GLU A 14 -8.00 -26.91 0.34
C GLU A 14 -6.76 -27.24 -0.47
N THR A 15 -6.77 -28.42 -1.08
CA THR A 15 -5.97 -28.66 -2.27
C THR A 15 -6.62 -27.87 -3.43
N PRO A 16 -5.90 -26.97 -4.10
CA PRO A 16 -6.45 -26.26 -5.25
C PRO A 16 -6.70 -27.25 -6.40
N PRO A 17 -7.82 -27.13 -7.14
CA PRO A 17 -8.14 -28.04 -8.22
C PRO A 17 -7.18 -27.87 -9.41
N PRO A 18 -6.96 -28.92 -10.22
CA PRO A 18 -6.02 -28.87 -11.33
C PRO A 18 -6.50 -27.91 -12.42
N PHE A 19 -5.57 -27.06 -12.87
CA PHE A 19 -5.71 -26.22 -14.05
C PHE A 19 -6.00 -27.08 -15.28
N ASN A 20 -7.21 -26.95 -15.83
CA ASN A 20 -7.48 -27.36 -17.20
C ASN A 20 -8.67 -26.56 -17.75
N LYS A 21 -8.36 -25.59 -18.61
CA LYS A 21 -9.06 -25.25 -19.87
C LYS A 21 -8.65 -23.85 -20.36
N THR A 22 -8.01 -23.82 -21.52
CA THR A 22 -8.15 -22.76 -22.53
C THR A 22 -9.25 -23.16 -23.54
N PRO A 23 -9.67 -22.30 -24.49
CA PRO A 23 -9.80 -20.84 -24.47
C PRO A 23 -11.16 -20.35 -25.04
N HIS A 24 -11.54 -19.09 -24.81
CA HIS A 24 -12.23 -18.28 -25.83
C HIS A 24 -12.03 -16.77 -25.61
N ALA A 25 -11.33 -16.17 -26.57
CA ALA A 25 -11.41 -14.81 -27.10
C ALA A 25 -11.58 -13.63 -26.12
N ILE A 26 -10.45 -13.04 -25.71
CA ILE A 26 -10.33 -11.58 -25.58
C ILE A 26 -9.29 -11.15 -26.62
N GLU A 27 -9.77 -10.87 -27.82
CA GLU A 27 -9.01 -10.18 -28.86
C GLU A 27 -9.31 -8.69 -28.69
N ASN A 28 -8.31 -7.93 -28.21
CA ASN A 28 -8.01 -6.53 -28.52
C ASN A 28 -7.24 -5.87 -27.37
N MET A 29 -6.20 -5.11 -27.74
CA MET A 29 -5.44 -4.14 -26.92
C MET A 29 -4.08 -4.58 -26.34
N THR A 30 -3.34 -5.46 -27.01
CA THR A 30 -1.87 -5.36 -26.99
C THR A 30 -1.44 -4.44 -28.13
N LYS A 31 -1.01 -3.20 -27.85
CA LYS A 31 -0.09 -2.53 -28.78
C LYS A 31 1.23 -3.29 -28.68
N ARG A 32 1.36 -4.35 -29.49
CA ARG A 32 2.63 -5.03 -29.74
C ARG A 32 3.54 -4.03 -30.46
N CYS A 33 4.34 -3.27 -29.71
CA CYS A 33 5.66 -2.90 -30.21
C CYS A 33 6.50 -4.15 -30.06
N VAL A 34 6.51 -5.00 -31.09
CA VAL A 34 7.49 -6.07 -31.17
C VAL A 34 8.83 -5.37 -31.43
N LEU A 35 9.73 -5.36 -30.46
CA LEU A 35 11.17 -5.22 -30.73
C LEU A 35 11.63 -6.52 -31.39
N GLU A 36 11.16 -6.74 -32.61
CA GLU A 36 11.61 -7.82 -33.46
C GLU A 36 12.95 -7.38 -34.05
N SER A 37 13.91 -8.31 -34.01
CA SER A 37 15.22 -8.21 -34.63
C SER A 37 15.09 -8.00 -36.14
N VAL A 38 14.86 -6.76 -36.57
CA VAL A 38 15.00 -6.35 -37.97
C VAL A 38 16.44 -5.90 -38.19
N GLY A 39 17.29 -6.87 -38.49
CA GLY A 39 18.47 -6.59 -39.30
C GLY A 39 18.04 -6.22 -40.71
N ILE A 40 17.77 -4.94 -40.95
CA ILE A 40 17.80 -4.34 -42.28
C ILE A 40 18.48 -2.98 -42.14
N CYS A 41 19.69 -2.90 -42.67
CA CYS A 41 20.34 -1.65 -42.97
C CYS A 41 19.44 -0.86 -43.94
N ASP A 42 18.93 0.28 -43.50
CA ASP A 42 18.52 1.36 -44.39
C ASP A 42 19.68 2.35 -44.50
N PRO A 43 20.28 2.58 -45.68
CA PRO A 43 21.41 3.49 -45.82
C PRO A 43 21.06 4.97 -45.65
N GLU A 44 19.79 5.38 -45.65
CA GLU A 44 19.44 6.82 -45.73
C GLU A 44 18.18 7.19 -44.91
N GLY A 45 18.32 7.38 -43.60
CA GLY A 45 17.27 8.02 -42.80
C GLY A 45 17.62 8.20 -41.31
N PRO A 46 17.48 9.42 -40.71
CA PRO A 46 17.93 9.68 -39.36
C PRO A 46 16.81 9.56 -38.33
N HIS A 47 16.22 8.37 -38.14
CA HIS A 47 15.36 8.11 -36.97
C HIS A 47 15.62 6.70 -36.42
N LYS A 48 16.81 6.52 -35.85
CA LYS A 48 17.07 5.43 -34.90
C LYS A 48 16.47 5.80 -33.55
N CYS A 49 15.36 5.16 -33.18
CA CYS A 49 14.95 5.07 -31.79
C CYS A 49 15.81 4.01 -31.09
N ASP A 50 17.11 4.27 -30.96
CA ASP A 50 17.93 3.51 -30.03
C ASP A 50 17.47 3.93 -28.63
N LEU A 51 16.88 3.00 -27.86
CA LEU A 51 16.49 3.21 -26.48
C LEU A 51 17.75 3.30 -25.60
N PHE A 52 18.56 4.34 -25.77
CA PHE A 52 19.59 4.72 -24.82
C PHE A 52 18.94 5.64 -23.79
N VAL A 53 18.40 5.04 -22.72
CA VAL A 53 18.06 5.80 -21.52
C VAL A 53 19.37 6.36 -20.98
N ALA A 54 19.55 7.68 -21.06
CA ALA A 54 20.61 8.37 -20.33
C ALA A 54 20.30 8.22 -18.83
N MET A 55 20.81 7.15 -18.23
CA MET A 55 20.60 6.81 -16.83
C MET A 55 21.42 7.76 -15.97
N LYS A 56 20.76 8.65 -15.23
CA LYS A 56 21.46 9.58 -14.32
C LYS A 56 21.85 8.95 -12.99
N SER A 57 21.08 7.98 -12.50
CA SER A 57 21.37 7.33 -11.21
C SER A 57 20.60 6.02 -11.02
N ARG A 58 21.27 5.01 -10.45
CA ARG A 58 20.64 3.79 -9.92
C ARG A 58 20.05 4.13 -8.55
N ILE A 59 18.74 3.98 -8.38
CA ILE A 59 18.06 4.44 -7.15
C ILE A 59 17.85 3.29 -6.18
N ALA A 60 17.48 2.10 -6.66
CA ALA A 60 17.25 0.93 -5.80
C ALA A 60 17.25 -0.40 -6.57
N ILE A 61 17.43 -1.49 -5.84
CA ILE A 61 17.03 -2.85 -6.23
C ILE A 61 15.72 -3.12 -5.48
N GLY A 62 14.62 -3.28 -6.22
CA GLY A 62 13.33 -3.68 -5.68
C GLY A 62 13.27 -5.16 -5.34
N PRO A 63 12.13 -5.63 -4.81
CA PRO A 63 11.90 -7.06 -4.57
C PRO A 63 12.04 -7.86 -5.88
N HIS A 64 12.35 -9.16 -5.75
CA HIS A 64 12.54 -10.08 -6.88
C HIS A 64 13.67 -9.74 -7.87
N GLY A 65 14.60 -8.85 -7.50
CA GLY A 65 15.73 -8.48 -8.36
C GLY A 65 15.38 -7.43 -9.42
N MET A 66 14.18 -6.84 -9.36
CA MET A 66 13.81 -5.70 -10.19
C MET A 66 14.71 -4.51 -9.86
N VAL A 67 15.08 -3.72 -10.87
CA VAL A 67 15.94 -2.55 -10.65
C VAL A 67 15.21 -1.29 -11.09
N ILE A 68 15.32 -0.24 -10.27
CA ILE A 68 14.61 1.02 -10.47
C ILE A 68 15.62 2.12 -10.84
N TYR A 69 15.31 2.83 -11.92
CA TYR A 69 16.07 3.99 -12.39
C TYR A 69 15.15 5.22 -12.50
N CYS A 70 15.68 6.40 -12.20
CA CYS A 70 15.06 7.66 -12.62
C CYS A 70 15.81 8.22 -13.83
N THR A 71 15.06 8.77 -14.78
CA THR A 71 15.59 9.48 -15.93
C THR A 71 14.82 10.76 -16.19
N ASP A 72 15.56 11.85 -16.40
CA ASP A 72 14.99 13.16 -16.74
C ASP A 72 14.48 13.20 -18.19
N VAL A 73 14.92 12.26 -19.03
CA VAL A 73 14.57 12.17 -20.44
C VAL A 73 14.38 10.70 -20.79
N CYS A 74 13.13 10.23 -20.74
CA CYS A 74 12.79 8.93 -21.31
C CYS A 74 12.76 9.09 -22.84
N PRO A 75 13.63 8.42 -23.63
CA PRO A 75 13.61 8.53 -25.09
C PRO A 75 12.27 8.07 -25.70
N ILE A 76 11.51 7.27 -24.96
CA ILE A 76 10.18 6.80 -25.34
C ILE A 76 9.15 7.94 -25.35
N LEU A 77 9.44 9.05 -24.67
CA LEU A 77 8.55 10.21 -24.57
C LEU A 77 8.76 11.26 -25.65
N GLN A 78 9.58 11.02 -26.68
CA GLN A 78 9.89 12.04 -27.70
C GLN A 78 8.65 12.65 -28.40
N ASP A 79 7.54 11.92 -28.45
CA ASP A 79 6.26 12.39 -29.02
C ASP A 79 5.30 13.02 -27.99
N ARG A 80 5.61 13.00 -26.69
CA ARG A 80 4.78 13.67 -25.68
C ARG A 80 5.04 15.17 -25.72
N LYS A 81 3.96 15.94 -25.70
CA LYS A 81 4.06 17.38 -25.40
C LYS A 81 4.46 17.53 -23.93
N PRO A 82 5.29 18.53 -23.59
CA PRO A 82 5.50 18.88 -22.20
C PRO A 82 4.16 19.20 -21.52
N ASP A 83 4.14 19.09 -20.19
CA ASP A 83 2.99 19.51 -19.38
C ASP A 83 2.60 20.97 -19.72
N PRO A 84 1.38 21.43 -19.37
CA PRO A 84 0.94 22.80 -19.68
C PRO A 84 1.92 23.91 -19.30
N ASP A 85 2.80 23.63 -18.32
CA ASP A 85 3.86 24.53 -17.84
C ASP A 85 5.19 24.43 -18.64
N GLY A 86 5.22 23.68 -19.74
CA GLY A 86 6.40 23.52 -20.59
C GLY A 86 7.49 22.59 -20.03
N LYS A 87 7.22 21.86 -18.94
CA LYS A 87 8.17 20.91 -18.34
C LYS A 87 7.95 19.50 -18.84
N TRP A 88 9.05 18.79 -19.06
CA TRP A 88 9.04 17.35 -19.27
C TRP A 88 8.82 16.65 -17.93
N THR A 89 7.83 15.76 -17.87
CA THR A 89 7.62 14.91 -16.70
C THR A 89 8.79 13.94 -16.61
N ALA A 90 9.59 14.02 -15.54
CA ALA A 90 10.60 13.01 -15.25
C ALA A 90 9.93 11.63 -15.13
N ALA A 91 10.67 10.57 -15.42
CA ALA A 91 10.12 9.22 -15.46
C ALA A 91 10.95 8.25 -14.62
N ILE A 92 10.25 7.32 -13.98
CA ILE A 92 10.82 6.18 -13.30
C ILE A 92 10.62 4.95 -14.18
N CYS A 93 11.71 4.21 -14.40
CA CYS A 93 11.72 2.95 -15.12
C CYS A 93 11.95 1.80 -14.13
N LYS A 94 10.96 0.93 -13.97
CA LYS A 94 11.09 -0.36 -13.30
C LYS A 94 11.29 -1.41 -14.40
N HIS A 95 12.36 -2.19 -14.34
CA HIS A 95 12.65 -3.20 -15.36
C HIS A 95 12.96 -4.57 -14.77
N ALA A 96 12.67 -5.58 -15.58
CA ALA A 96 12.99 -6.98 -15.38
C ALA A 96 13.88 -7.46 -16.53
N ARG A 97 14.88 -8.29 -16.22
CA ARG A 97 15.83 -8.85 -17.21
C ARG A 97 15.67 -10.35 -17.42
N ASP A 98 14.85 -10.97 -16.60
CA ASP A 98 14.55 -12.39 -16.57
C ASP A 98 13.08 -12.59 -16.92
N GLU A 99 12.81 -13.53 -17.81
CA GLU A 99 11.47 -13.81 -18.31
C GLU A 99 10.50 -14.22 -17.18
N ASP A 100 11.02 -14.80 -16.10
CA ASP A 100 10.25 -15.18 -14.91
C ASP A 100 9.60 -13.96 -14.22
N ASN A 101 10.23 -12.80 -14.27
CA ASN A 101 9.72 -11.56 -13.68
C ASN A 101 8.86 -10.73 -14.64
N PHE A 102 8.79 -11.07 -15.94
CA PHE A 102 8.00 -10.30 -16.90
C PHE A 102 6.50 -10.35 -16.60
N PRO A 103 5.92 -11.52 -16.25
CA PRO A 103 4.52 -11.59 -15.85
C PRO A 103 4.24 -10.70 -14.63
N LEU A 104 5.16 -10.58 -13.67
CA LEU A 104 4.98 -9.71 -12.50
C LEU A 104 4.95 -8.23 -12.88
N LEU A 105 5.86 -7.79 -13.75
CA LEU A 105 5.92 -6.40 -14.20
C LEU A 105 4.76 -6.04 -15.13
N GLN A 106 4.35 -6.97 -16.00
CA GLN A 106 3.16 -6.84 -16.83
C GLN A 106 1.90 -6.75 -15.97
N HIS A 107 1.80 -7.60 -14.95
CA HIS A 107 0.68 -7.59 -14.01
C HIS A 107 0.55 -6.26 -13.29
N GLU A 108 1.67 -5.71 -12.79
CA GLU A 108 1.68 -4.37 -12.19
C GLU A 108 1.19 -3.30 -13.19
N ALA A 109 1.61 -3.36 -14.46
CA ALA A 109 1.13 -2.45 -15.51
C ALA A 109 -0.39 -2.56 -15.74
N GLU A 110 -0.94 -3.77 -15.74
CA GLU A 110 -2.38 -4.03 -15.88
C GLU A 110 -3.17 -3.49 -14.69
N VAL A 111 -2.61 -3.57 -13.47
CA VAL A 111 -3.21 -2.97 -12.28
C VAL A 111 -3.30 -1.45 -12.43
N TYR A 112 -2.24 -0.79 -12.89
CA TYR A 112 -2.29 0.65 -13.11
C TYR A 112 -3.33 1.06 -14.16
N GLU A 113 -3.59 0.24 -15.19
CA GLU A 113 -4.66 0.52 -16.16
C GLU A 113 -6.05 0.43 -15.51
N LYS A 114 -6.28 -0.51 -14.57
CA LYS A 114 -7.51 -0.53 -13.76
C LYS A 114 -7.64 0.73 -12.89
N LEU A 115 -6.50 1.22 -12.40
CA LEU A 115 -6.41 2.43 -11.58
C LEU A 115 -6.23 3.72 -12.39
N LYS A 116 -6.54 3.71 -13.70
CA LYS A 116 -6.38 4.88 -14.59
C LYS A 116 -7.05 6.15 -14.07
N HIS A 117 -8.21 6.01 -13.42
CA HIS A 117 -8.96 7.11 -12.82
C HIS A 117 -8.29 7.73 -11.58
N LEU A 118 -7.29 7.07 -10.99
CA LEU A 118 -6.48 7.55 -9.86
C LEU A 118 -5.10 8.05 -10.28
N GLN A 119 -4.75 7.93 -11.56
CA GLN A 119 -3.43 8.35 -12.03
C GLN A 119 -3.29 9.89 -12.02
N GLY A 120 -2.26 10.37 -11.32
CA GLY A 120 -2.01 11.78 -11.04
C GLY A 120 -2.74 12.31 -9.79
N ASP A 121 -3.62 11.50 -9.20
CA ASP A 121 -4.37 11.79 -7.98
C ASP A 121 -4.39 10.55 -7.08
N GLY A 122 -3.26 10.31 -6.39
CA GLY A 122 -3.08 9.18 -5.47
C GLY A 122 -2.29 8.00 -6.03
N GLY A 123 -2.12 7.91 -7.36
CA GLY A 123 -1.20 6.99 -8.02
C GLY A 123 -0.37 7.69 -9.10
N PRO A 124 0.78 7.13 -9.51
CA PRO A 124 1.60 7.68 -10.59
C PRO A 124 0.90 7.52 -11.93
N ARG A 125 1.14 8.44 -12.88
CA ARG A 125 0.71 8.21 -14.26
C ARG A 125 1.57 7.15 -14.92
N VAL A 126 0.95 6.18 -15.59
CA VAL A 126 1.66 5.23 -16.43
C VAL A 126 1.94 5.87 -17.78
N ILE A 127 3.19 5.79 -18.19
CA ILE A 127 3.64 6.18 -19.53
C ILE A 127 3.47 5.00 -20.47
N GLY A 128 3.92 3.81 -20.06
CA GLY A 128 3.72 2.59 -20.82
C GLY A 128 4.47 1.39 -20.25
N PHE A 129 4.14 0.22 -20.78
CA PHE A 129 4.85 -1.04 -20.55
C PHE A 129 5.43 -1.53 -21.89
N TYR A 130 6.71 -1.91 -21.88
CA TYR A 130 7.46 -2.30 -23.06
C TYR A 130 8.17 -3.62 -22.76
N ALA A 131 8.10 -4.59 -23.67
CA ALA A 131 8.82 -5.85 -23.55
C ALA A 131 9.40 -6.26 -24.89
N GLY A 132 10.57 -6.88 -24.89
CA GLY A 132 11.27 -7.32 -26.10
C GLY A 132 12.71 -7.72 -25.82
N ASN A 133 13.53 -7.82 -26.86
CA ASN A 133 14.94 -8.19 -26.73
C ASN A 133 15.85 -6.98 -26.95
N VAL A 134 16.83 -6.79 -26.07
CA VAL A 134 17.89 -5.78 -26.19
C VAL A 134 19.22 -6.51 -26.26
N ALA A 135 19.87 -6.48 -27.43
CA ALA A 135 21.10 -7.24 -27.71
C ALA A 135 20.96 -8.74 -27.37
N ASP A 136 19.88 -9.37 -27.85
CA ASP A 136 19.51 -10.78 -27.63
C ASP A 136 19.24 -11.16 -26.16
N VAL A 137 19.15 -10.18 -25.26
CA VAL A 137 18.74 -10.39 -23.87
C VAL A 137 17.27 -9.97 -23.75
N PRO A 138 16.38 -10.79 -23.17
CA PRO A 138 15.00 -10.40 -22.93
C PRO A 138 14.95 -9.28 -21.88
N TRP A 139 14.15 -8.25 -22.13
CA TRP A 139 13.89 -7.13 -21.23
C TRP A 139 12.41 -6.76 -21.20
N ALA A 140 11.91 -6.40 -20.01
CA ALA A 140 10.63 -5.74 -19.83
C ALA A 140 10.81 -4.47 -18.98
N VAL A 141 10.11 -3.40 -19.32
CA VAL A 141 10.20 -2.09 -18.67
C VAL A 141 8.81 -1.50 -18.49
N LEU A 142 8.45 -1.19 -17.25
CA LEU A 142 7.33 -0.34 -16.89
C LEU A 142 7.85 1.07 -16.64
N VAL A 143 7.28 2.02 -17.38
CA VAL A 143 7.63 3.44 -17.28
C VAL A 143 6.46 4.18 -16.65
N VAL A 144 6.73 4.87 -15.54
CA VAL A 144 5.76 5.67 -14.80
C VAL A 144 6.30 7.08 -14.56
N GLU A 145 5.39 8.01 -14.29
CA GLU A 145 5.71 9.37 -13.85
C GLU A 145 6.58 9.32 -12.59
N ASP A 146 7.70 10.06 -12.62
CA ASP A 146 8.37 10.46 -11.39
C ASP A 146 7.50 11.50 -10.69
N CYS A 147 6.81 11.07 -9.64
CA CYS A 147 5.90 11.91 -8.88
C CYS A 147 6.61 13.03 -8.14
N GLY A 148 7.95 12.98 -8.08
CA GLY A 148 8.77 13.85 -7.26
C GLY A 148 8.47 13.69 -5.77
N GLY A 149 9.36 14.23 -4.94
CA GLY A 149 9.18 14.22 -3.49
C GLY A 149 9.98 13.15 -2.77
N ILE A 150 9.52 12.81 -1.57
CA ILE A 150 10.30 12.03 -0.59
C ILE A 150 9.42 10.90 -0.04
N PRO A 151 9.94 9.68 0.10
CA PRO A 151 9.26 8.60 0.82
C PRO A 151 8.83 9.01 2.23
N LEU A 152 7.68 8.52 2.67
CA LEU A 152 7.08 8.92 3.95
C LEU A 152 8.02 8.67 5.11
N ASP A 153 8.59 7.48 5.18
CA ASP A 153 9.50 7.01 6.24
C ASP A 153 10.76 7.87 6.41
N ARG A 154 11.10 8.71 5.42
CA ARG A 154 12.20 9.69 5.49
C ARG A 154 11.75 11.09 5.95
N CYS A 155 10.46 11.41 5.85
CA CYS A 155 9.92 12.70 6.26
C CYS A 155 9.25 12.61 7.64
N TRP A 156 8.39 11.61 7.81
CA TRP A 156 7.76 11.23 9.06
C TRP A 156 8.16 9.80 9.38
N VAL A 157 8.56 9.52 10.63
CA VAL A 157 9.01 8.18 11.05
C VAL A 157 8.06 7.06 10.61
N ASN A 158 6.76 7.35 10.53
CA ASN A 158 5.72 6.47 9.97
C ASN A 158 4.44 7.27 9.69
N LEU A 159 3.43 6.64 9.08
CA LEU A 159 2.17 7.27 8.74
C LEU A 159 1.43 7.86 9.96
N ALA A 160 1.53 7.24 11.14
CA ALA A 160 0.90 7.74 12.38
C ALA A 160 1.52 9.05 12.89
N ASN A 161 2.71 9.44 12.41
CA ASN A 161 3.38 10.69 12.74
C ASN A 161 3.05 11.82 11.75
N ALA A 162 2.35 11.52 10.64
CA ALA A 162 1.98 12.53 9.65
C ALA A 162 0.79 13.39 10.11
N PRO A 163 0.63 14.61 9.58
CA PRO A 163 -0.55 15.44 9.79
C PRO A 163 -1.85 14.70 9.48
N LEU A 164 -2.92 14.99 10.24
CA LEU A 164 -4.20 14.28 10.07
C LEU A 164 -4.75 14.30 8.65
N TYR A 165 -4.75 15.47 8.02
CA TYR A 165 -5.29 15.62 6.66
C TYR A 165 -4.57 14.67 5.69
N PHE A 166 -3.25 14.50 5.86
CA PHE A 166 -2.43 13.63 5.04
C PHE A 166 -2.75 12.15 5.33
N ARG A 167 -2.88 11.78 6.61
CA ARG A 167 -3.29 10.42 7.03
C ARG A 167 -4.64 10.04 6.42
N LYS A 168 -5.61 10.97 6.43
CA LYS A 168 -6.92 10.80 5.77
C LYS A 168 -6.81 10.68 4.27
N ALA A 169 -5.93 11.46 3.62
CA ALA A 169 -5.72 11.41 2.17
C ALA A 169 -5.14 10.05 1.72
N VAL A 170 -4.16 9.51 2.46
CA VAL A 170 -3.61 8.17 2.21
C VAL A 170 -4.68 7.10 2.36
N ALA A 171 -5.43 7.10 3.47
CA ALA A 171 -6.50 6.13 3.69
C ALA A 171 -7.61 6.24 2.64
N GLY A 172 -7.98 7.47 2.25
CA GLY A 172 -8.95 7.73 1.19
C GLY A 172 -8.47 7.22 -0.16
N THR A 173 -7.19 7.37 -0.49
CA THR A 173 -6.60 6.82 -1.71
C THR A 173 -6.64 5.30 -1.70
N MET A 174 -6.28 4.66 -0.59
CA MET A 174 -6.40 3.20 -0.42
C MET A 174 -7.85 2.71 -0.55
N LEU A 175 -8.83 3.45 -0.01
CA LEU A 175 -10.24 3.13 -0.20
C LEU A 175 -10.62 3.10 -1.69
N ARG A 176 -10.20 4.12 -2.45
CA ARG A 176 -10.50 4.20 -3.88
C ARG A 176 -9.83 3.08 -4.68
N ILE A 177 -8.60 2.70 -4.32
CA ILE A 177 -7.90 1.53 -4.91
C ILE A 177 -8.75 0.26 -4.68
N HIS A 178 -9.27 0.06 -3.47
CA HIS A 178 -10.12 -1.08 -3.14
C HIS A 178 -11.48 -1.05 -3.85
N GLN A 179 -12.08 0.13 -4.00
CA GLN A 179 -13.31 0.33 -4.76
C GLN A 179 -13.13 0.03 -6.25
N ALA A 180 -11.90 0.15 -6.77
CA ALA A 180 -11.54 -0.28 -8.12
C ALA A 180 -11.33 -1.81 -8.24
N GLY A 181 -11.57 -2.58 -7.17
CA GLY A 181 -11.36 -4.03 -7.14
C GLY A 181 -9.89 -4.44 -7.07
N VAL A 182 -9.04 -3.58 -6.52
CA VAL A 182 -7.60 -3.84 -6.37
C VAL A 182 -7.24 -3.87 -4.88
N GLN A 183 -6.52 -4.92 -4.49
CA GLN A 183 -5.83 -4.97 -3.20
C GLN A 183 -4.33 -4.77 -3.45
N HIS A 184 -3.71 -3.79 -2.80
CA HIS A 184 -2.34 -3.36 -3.05
C HIS A 184 -1.30 -4.45 -2.71
N GLY A 185 -1.50 -5.17 -1.62
CA GLY A 185 -0.71 -6.30 -1.14
C GLY A 185 0.65 -5.98 -0.52
N ALA A 186 1.21 -4.80 -0.81
CA ALA A 186 2.50 -4.34 -0.28
C ALA A 186 2.45 -2.92 0.35
N PHE A 187 1.42 -2.63 1.14
CA PHE A 187 1.24 -1.29 1.72
C PHE A 187 2.27 -0.98 2.84
N GLU A 188 3.28 -0.18 2.50
CA GLU A 188 4.37 0.25 3.38
C GLU A 188 4.59 1.76 3.33
N ASP A 189 5.16 2.33 4.41
CA ASP A 189 5.40 3.77 4.50
C ASP A 189 6.41 4.24 3.42
N SER A 190 7.38 3.39 3.07
CA SER A 190 8.34 3.58 1.99
C SER A 190 7.70 3.69 0.60
N ASN A 191 6.50 3.13 0.42
CA ASN A 191 5.72 3.14 -0.82
C ASN A 191 4.75 4.33 -0.91
N ILE A 192 4.75 5.22 0.09
CA ILE A 192 3.97 6.46 0.09
C ILE A 192 4.93 7.61 -0.20
N ILE A 193 4.77 8.26 -1.34
CA ILE A 193 5.55 9.43 -1.72
C ILE A 193 4.81 10.71 -1.33
N LEU A 194 5.56 11.63 -0.73
CA LEU A 194 5.07 12.93 -0.29
C LEU A 194 5.57 13.98 -1.28
N THR A 195 4.63 14.65 -1.93
CA THR A 195 4.93 15.79 -2.80
C THR A 195 4.33 17.06 -2.20
N GLU A 196 5.14 18.07 -1.95
CA GLU A 196 4.64 19.38 -1.54
C GLU A 196 4.04 20.12 -2.73
N ARG A 197 2.79 20.56 -2.60
CA ARG A 197 2.05 21.34 -3.60
C ARG A 197 1.30 22.46 -2.89
N ASN A 198 1.62 23.72 -3.23
CA ASN A 198 0.97 24.91 -2.67
C ASN A 198 0.96 24.95 -1.13
N GLY A 199 2.07 24.55 -0.49
CA GLY A 199 2.19 24.52 0.98
C GLY A 199 1.48 23.36 1.67
N SER A 200 0.89 22.42 0.93
CA SER A 200 0.29 21.20 1.46
C SER A 200 0.97 19.95 0.90
N TYR A 201 0.97 18.85 1.66
CA TYR A 201 1.49 17.58 1.16
C TYR A 201 0.39 16.76 0.48
N VAL A 202 0.70 16.22 -0.70
CA VAL A 202 -0.13 15.26 -1.43
C VAL A 202 0.56 13.89 -1.39
N SER A 203 -0.22 12.84 -1.16
CA SER A 203 0.26 11.46 -1.13
C SER A 203 0.13 10.79 -2.50
N THR A 204 1.16 10.10 -2.94
CA THR A 204 1.09 9.14 -4.05
C THR A 204 1.49 7.76 -3.56
N ILE A 205 0.66 6.75 -3.83
CA ILE A 205 0.91 5.35 -3.47
C ILE A 205 1.55 4.65 -4.66
N LEU A 206 2.69 4.00 -4.42
CA LEU A 206 3.50 3.30 -5.41
C LEU A 206 3.56 1.79 -5.14
N ASN A 207 4.10 1.08 -6.13
CA ASN A 207 4.58 -0.29 -6.02
C ASN A 207 3.46 -1.34 -5.84
N PHE A 208 2.82 -1.68 -6.97
CA PHE A 208 1.71 -2.62 -7.06
C PHE A 208 2.20 -4.04 -7.45
N ASP A 209 3.40 -4.43 -7.01
CA ASP A 209 3.97 -5.75 -7.31
C ASP A 209 3.48 -6.87 -6.37
N GLY A 210 2.90 -6.52 -5.22
CA GLY A 210 2.25 -7.46 -4.30
C GLY A 210 0.77 -7.71 -4.57
N VAL A 211 0.22 -7.23 -5.69
CA VAL A 211 -1.24 -7.15 -5.89
C VAL A 211 -1.89 -8.51 -6.02
N TYR A 212 -3.06 -8.64 -5.40
CA TYR A 212 -3.98 -9.74 -5.63
C TYR A 212 -5.17 -9.27 -6.48
N LEU A 213 -5.31 -9.79 -7.70
CA LEU A 213 -6.43 -9.45 -8.59
C LEU A 213 -7.78 -10.05 -8.19
N TRP A 214 -7.76 -11.05 -7.32
CA TRP A 214 -8.94 -11.77 -6.84
C TRP A 214 -9.55 -11.09 -5.61
N HIS A 215 -9.25 -9.80 -5.40
CA HIS A 215 -9.95 -9.03 -4.41
C HIS A 215 -11.39 -8.83 -4.88
N ASP A 216 -12.29 -9.66 -4.34
CA ASP A 216 -13.73 -9.43 -4.46
C ASP A 216 -14.05 -7.98 -4.11
N VAL A 217 -15.09 -7.41 -4.74
CA VAL A 217 -15.54 -6.03 -4.51
C VAL A 217 -15.49 -5.73 -3.02
N CYS A 218 -14.58 -4.81 -2.63
CA CYS A 218 -14.41 -4.43 -1.25
C CYS A 218 -15.76 -3.92 -0.74
N ARG A 219 -16.40 -4.67 0.15
CA ARG A 219 -17.75 -4.34 0.66
C ARG A 219 -17.71 -3.27 1.74
N TRP A 220 -16.61 -2.53 1.83
CA TRP A 220 -16.42 -1.48 2.79
C TRP A 220 -17.29 -0.28 2.44
N THR A 221 -18.20 0.08 3.33
CA THR A 221 -19.18 1.16 3.12
C THR A 221 -18.84 2.45 3.86
N TYR A 222 -17.85 2.43 4.76
CA TYR A 222 -17.50 3.62 5.52
C TYR A 222 -16.63 4.58 4.69
N THR A 223 -16.94 5.88 4.79
CA THR A 223 -16.11 6.95 4.26
C THR A 223 -15.01 7.32 5.25
N THR A 224 -13.92 7.92 4.77
CA THR A 224 -12.85 8.46 5.61
C THR A 224 -13.37 9.49 6.63
N ASP A 225 -14.36 10.30 6.25
CA ASP A 225 -14.98 11.28 7.14
C ASP A 225 -15.84 10.62 8.22
N GLY A 226 -16.58 9.56 7.89
CA GLY A 226 -17.35 8.80 8.87
C GLY A 226 -16.46 8.10 9.91
N VAL A 227 -15.27 7.65 9.50
CA VAL A 227 -14.31 7.02 10.42
C VAL A 227 -13.63 8.03 11.35
N TYR A 228 -13.59 9.32 11.00
CA TYR A 228 -12.97 10.32 11.87
C TYR A 228 -13.98 11.14 12.68
N LYS A 229 -15.13 11.51 12.10
CA LYS A 229 -16.06 12.47 12.73
C LYS A 229 -16.73 11.89 13.97
N ASP A 230 -17.06 10.60 13.91
CA ASP A 230 -17.70 9.87 15.01
C ASP A 230 -16.73 8.90 15.71
N ILE A 231 -15.46 8.86 15.25
CA ILE A 231 -14.40 7.89 15.59
C ILE A 231 -15.01 6.54 16.02
N PRO A 232 -15.64 5.79 15.08
CA PRO A 232 -16.23 4.52 15.44
C PRO A 232 -15.15 3.62 16.07
N PRO A 233 -15.52 2.74 17.01
CA PRO A 233 -14.60 1.71 17.46
C PRO A 233 -14.04 0.96 16.25
N GLN A 234 -12.77 0.55 16.30
CA GLN A 234 -12.19 -0.30 15.25
C GLN A 234 -13.16 -1.45 14.97
N PRO A 235 -13.41 -1.80 13.69
CA PRO A 235 -14.37 -2.82 13.35
C PRO A 235 -13.93 -4.09 14.03
N GLY A 236 -14.83 -4.81 14.69
CA GLY A 236 -14.48 -6.10 15.24
C GLY A 236 -14.03 -7.05 14.13
N HIS A 237 -13.33 -8.14 14.47
CA HIS A 237 -12.94 -9.17 13.48
C HIS A 237 -14.13 -9.79 12.73
N LYS A 238 -15.35 -9.64 13.27
CA LYS A 238 -16.60 -10.14 12.68
C LYS A 238 -17.15 -9.23 11.60
N GLU A 239 -16.77 -7.95 11.60
CA GLU A 239 -17.09 -7.03 10.52
C GLU A 239 -16.19 -7.40 9.35
N ARG A 240 -16.79 -7.68 8.18
CA ARG A 240 -16.10 -8.19 6.98
C ARG A 240 -15.24 -7.10 6.32
N VAL A 241 -14.29 -6.56 7.07
CA VAL A 241 -13.37 -5.51 6.64
C VAL A 241 -12.25 -6.17 5.88
N CYS A 242 -11.90 -5.59 4.73
CA CYS A 242 -10.68 -5.99 4.05
C CYS A 242 -9.48 -5.77 5.00
N TRP A 243 -8.68 -6.81 5.19
CA TRP A 243 -7.58 -6.77 6.15
C TRP A 243 -6.59 -5.65 5.83
N GLU A 244 -6.32 -5.38 4.55
CA GLU A 244 -5.40 -4.33 4.12
C GLU A 244 -5.93 -2.93 4.48
N LEU A 245 -7.20 -2.62 4.24
CA LEU A 245 -7.77 -1.34 4.69
C LEU A 245 -7.73 -1.22 6.21
N ARG A 246 -7.98 -2.33 6.93
CA ARG A 246 -7.84 -2.33 8.40
C ARG A 246 -6.41 -1.98 8.81
N GLU A 247 -5.40 -2.54 8.16
CA GLU A 247 -4.00 -2.21 8.42
C GLU A 247 -3.67 -0.76 8.07
N VAL A 248 -4.07 -0.28 6.90
CA VAL A 248 -3.86 1.12 6.47
C VAL A 248 -4.39 2.08 7.52
N TRP A 249 -5.63 1.89 8.00
CA TRP A 249 -6.19 2.82 8.97
C TRP A 249 -5.58 2.65 10.36
N ASN A 250 -5.15 1.44 10.74
CA ASN A 250 -4.41 1.23 11.98
C ASN A 250 -3.09 1.99 11.96
N LYS A 251 -2.33 1.86 10.85
CA LYS A 251 -1.09 2.61 10.60
C LYS A 251 -1.35 4.12 10.58
N ALA A 252 -2.47 4.55 10.01
CA ALA A 252 -2.87 5.94 9.96
C ALA A 252 -3.47 6.45 11.29
N GLU A 253 -3.64 5.60 12.29
CA GLU A 253 -4.25 5.94 13.58
C GLU A 253 -5.60 6.69 13.44
N LEU A 254 -6.39 6.33 12.43
CA LEU A 254 -7.67 6.99 12.14
C LEU A 254 -8.83 6.53 13.03
N TRP A 255 -8.65 5.42 13.76
CA TRP A 255 -9.62 4.90 14.73
C TRP A 255 -9.16 5.20 16.14
N HIS A 256 -10.11 5.29 17.08
CA HIS A 256 -9.78 5.24 18.50
C HIS A 256 -9.02 3.94 18.76
N PRO A 257 -7.95 3.92 19.58
CA PRO A 257 -7.33 2.67 19.97
C PRO A 257 -8.41 1.74 20.50
N TYR A 258 -8.72 0.69 19.73
CA TYR A 258 -9.79 -0.27 20.01
C TYR A 258 -9.40 -1.28 21.06
N TYR A 259 -8.15 -1.19 21.54
CA TYR A 259 -7.71 -2.04 22.61
C TYR A 259 -6.84 -1.30 23.62
N ILE A 260 -7.18 -1.50 24.88
CA ILE A 260 -6.30 -1.26 26.00
C ILE A 260 -5.46 -2.53 26.17
N LYS A 261 -4.13 -2.42 26.00
CA LYS A 261 -3.23 -3.56 26.21
C LYS A 261 -2.99 -3.74 27.71
N TYR A 262 -3.64 -4.73 28.30
CA TYR A 262 -3.61 -4.98 29.73
C TYR A 262 -3.28 -6.45 30.01
N LEU A 263 -2.23 -6.69 30.82
CA LEU A 263 -1.73 -8.03 31.18
C LEU A 263 -1.53 -8.96 29.96
N GLY A 264 -0.97 -8.41 28.88
CA GLY A 264 -0.66 -9.17 27.65
C GLY A 264 -1.86 -9.44 26.75
N ARG A 265 -3.05 -8.98 27.11
CA ARG A 265 -4.28 -9.07 26.31
C ARG A 265 -4.74 -7.69 25.85
N PHE A 266 -5.68 -7.69 24.92
CA PHE A 266 -6.23 -6.51 24.27
C PHE A 266 -7.74 -6.45 24.59
N TYR A 267 -8.20 -5.34 25.18
CA TYR A 267 -9.58 -5.17 25.66
C TYR A 267 -10.23 -3.93 25.05
N GLU A 268 -11.48 -4.03 24.63
CA GLU A 268 -12.23 -2.88 24.10
C GLU A 268 -12.27 -1.71 25.11
N PRO A 269 -12.10 -0.44 24.69
CA PRO A 269 -12.12 0.71 25.58
C PRO A 269 -13.42 0.85 26.37
N THR A 270 -14.53 0.39 25.81
CA THR A 270 -15.87 0.41 26.42
C THR A 270 -15.97 -0.46 27.67
N ILE A 271 -15.03 -1.40 27.87
CA ILE A 271 -15.00 -2.27 29.05
C ILE A 271 -14.68 -1.46 30.30
N ALA A 272 -13.95 -0.34 30.18
CA ALA A 272 -13.55 0.46 31.32
C ALA A 272 -13.10 1.88 30.93
N ASP A 273 -13.72 2.86 31.58
CA ASP A 273 -13.30 4.26 31.49
C ASP A 273 -12.20 4.62 32.51
N THR A 274 -11.99 3.74 33.51
CA THR A 274 -11.00 3.92 34.59
C THR A 274 -10.14 2.66 34.77
N ALA A 275 -8.96 2.82 35.38
CA ALA A 275 -8.07 1.70 35.66
C ALA A 275 -8.68 0.69 36.64
N GLU A 276 -9.45 1.18 37.63
CA GLU A 276 -10.17 0.35 38.59
C GLU A 276 -11.25 -0.49 37.90
N ALA A 277 -12.04 0.11 37.00
CA ALA A 277 -13.04 -0.62 36.22
C ALA A 277 -12.38 -1.69 35.33
N LEU A 278 -11.22 -1.39 34.75
CA LEU A 278 -10.47 -2.34 33.94
C LEU A 278 -9.91 -3.50 34.78
N ALA A 279 -9.40 -3.21 35.98
CA ALA A 279 -8.88 -4.22 36.89
C ALA A 279 -9.96 -5.15 37.44
N GLN A 280 -11.18 -4.63 37.63
CA GLN A 280 -12.33 -5.36 38.18
C GLN A 280 -13.25 -5.97 37.11
N SER A 281 -12.99 -5.74 35.82
CA SER A 281 -13.87 -6.20 34.75
C SER A 281 -13.97 -7.74 34.72
N PRO A 282 -15.19 -8.31 34.75
CA PRO A 282 -15.41 -9.75 34.70
C PRO A 282 -15.02 -10.37 33.36
N GLU A 283 -14.74 -9.57 32.32
CA GLU A 283 -14.17 -10.05 31.05
C GLU A 283 -12.65 -10.24 31.13
N VAL A 284 -11.99 -9.53 32.06
CA VAL A 284 -10.54 -9.60 32.28
C VAL A 284 -10.19 -10.72 33.28
N ILE A 285 -10.98 -10.85 34.35
CA ILE A 285 -10.75 -11.74 35.49
C ILE A 285 -10.67 -13.25 35.16
N PRO A 286 -11.44 -13.84 34.21
CA PRO A 286 -11.55 -15.30 34.08
C PRO A 286 -10.27 -16.00 33.62
N SER A 287 -9.31 -15.25 33.05
CA SER A 287 -8.09 -15.81 32.45
C SER A 287 -6.83 -15.68 33.30
N LEU A 288 -6.89 -14.96 34.43
CA LEU A 288 -5.75 -14.59 35.27
C LEU A 288 -5.85 -15.11 36.71
N SER A 289 -6.75 -16.05 36.96
CA SER A 289 -7.11 -16.56 38.29
C SER A 289 -6.02 -17.38 39.00
N PHE A 290 -4.83 -17.54 38.39
CA PHE A 290 -3.68 -18.15 39.05
C PHE A 290 -2.57 -17.13 39.30
N GLY A 291 -2.56 -16.53 40.49
CA GLY A 291 -1.34 -16.00 41.13
C GLY A 291 -0.97 -14.54 40.88
N VAL A 292 -1.74 -13.74 40.13
CA VAL A 292 -1.46 -12.31 39.98
C VAL A 292 -2.11 -11.53 41.14
N ASN A 293 -1.28 -10.94 42.01
CA ASN A 293 -1.74 -10.08 43.12
C ASN A 293 -2.54 -8.87 42.57
N GLU A 294 -3.64 -8.49 43.26
CA GLU A 294 -4.47 -7.32 42.95
C GLU A 294 -3.65 -6.03 42.74
N PHE A 295 -2.55 -5.85 43.47
CA PHE A 295 -1.65 -4.71 43.26
C PHE A 295 -1.02 -4.69 41.86
N ILE A 296 -0.66 -5.86 41.31
CA ILE A 296 -0.06 -5.97 39.97
C ILE A 296 -1.12 -5.71 38.88
N LYS A 297 -2.37 -6.14 39.13
CA LYS A 297 -3.51 -5.86 38.26
C LYS A 297 -3.75 -4.37 38.13
N LEU A 298 -4.00 -3.66 39.24
CA LEU A 298 -4.29 -2.23 39.20
C LEU A 298 -3.16 -1.41 38.56
N ASN A 299 -1.91 -1.62 38.96
CA ASN A 299 -0.76 -0.91 38.36
C ASN A 299 -0.58 -1.19 36.86
N SER A 300 -0.97 -2.38 36.39
CA SER A 300 -0.92 -2.70 34.97
C SER A 300 -2.09 -2.07 34.21
N ALA A 301 -3.24 -1.89 34.85
CA ALA A 301 -4.38 -1.18 34.31
C ALA A 301 -4.09 0.32 34.21
N ASP A 302 -3.52 0.93 35.25
CA ASP A 302 -3.09 2.34 35.24
C ASP A 302 -2.14 2.64 34.08
N ARG A 303 -1.13 1.79 33.89
CA ARG A 303 -0.19 1.92 32.77
C ARG A 303 -0.87 1.80 31.42
N ALA A 304 -1.86 0.90 31.30
CA ALA A 304 -2.57 0.69 30.05
C ALA A 304 -3.49 1.88 29.71
N MET A 305 -4.16 2.44 30.72
CA MET A 305 -4.99 3.66 30.59
C MET A 305 -4.12 4.87 30.26
N ALA A 306 -3.00 5.05 30.96
CA ALA A 306 -2.05 6.12 30.67
C ALA A 306 -1.44 6.01 29.26
N ASP A 307 -1.19 4.79 28.75
CA ASP A 307 -0.74 4.60 27.37
C ASP A 307 -1.83 4.98 26.35
N ARG A 308 -3.09 4.60 26.62
CA ARG A 308 -4.25 5.02 25.82
C ARG A 308 -4.34 6.55 25.75
N ASP A 309 -4.33 7.21 26.90
CA ASP A 309 -4.50 8.66 27.00
C ASP A 309 -3.34 9.39 26.32
N LYS A 310 -2.09 8.93 26.50
CA LYS A 310 -0.92 9.47 25.77
C LYS A 310 -1.07 9.39 24.25
N ARG A 311 -1.67 8.33 23.71
CA ARG A 311 -1.93 8.21 22.27
C ARG A 311 -3.00 9.21 21.83
N VAL A 312 -4.06 9.37 22.60
CA VAL A 312 -5.12 10.36 22.33
C VAL A 312 -4.55 11.78 22.34
N ASP A 313 -3.81 12.15 23.38
CA ASP A 313 -3.18 13.46 23.52
C ASP A 313 -2.19 13.74 22.38
N ARG A 314 -1.35 12.75 22.04
CA ARG A 314 -0.42 12.86 20.91
C ARG A 314 -1.15 13.17 19.62
N ARG A 315 -2.28 12.53 19.34
CA ARG A 315 -3.09 12.77 18.14
C ARG A 315 -3.68 14.16 18.13
N GLN A 316 -4.33 14.58 19.21
CA GLN A 316 -4.91 15.91 19.33
C GLN A 316 -3.86 17.00 19.12
N ARG A 317 -2.64 16.79 19.64
CA ARG A 317 -1.51 17.70 19.41
C ARG A 317 -1.09 17.76 17.94
N LEU A 318 -0.92 16.61 17.28
CA LEU A 318 -0.54 16.56 15.86
C LEU A 318 -1.62 17.19 14.96
N ASP A 319 -2.88 16.98 15.31
CA ASP A 319 -4.02 17.53 14.58
C ASP A 319 -4.03 19.07 14.72
N LYS A 320 -3.82 19.59 15.93
CA LYS A 320 -3.69 21.03 16.20
C LYS A 320 -2.47 21.66 15.51
N GLU A 321 -1.30 21.03 15.58
CA GLU A 321 -0.07 21.51 14.92
C GLU A 321 -0.23 21.57 13.38
N ALA A 322 -1.06 20.69 12.81
CA ALA A 322 -1.38 20.71 11.39
C ALA A 322 -2.34 21.86 11.02
N GLU A 323 -3.35 22.12 11.84
CA GLU A 323 -4.29 23.23 11.65
C GLU A 323 -3.60 24.60 11.70
N GLU A 324 -2.59 24.76 12.57
CA GLU A 324 -1.82 26.02 12.71
C GLU A 324 -0.88 26.31 11.52
N ARG A 325 -0.64 25.35 10.63
CA ARG A 325 0.26 25.49 9.46
C ARG A 325 -0.45 25.81 8.15
N VAL A 326 -1.78 25.75 8.12
CA VAL A 326 -2.63 26.04 6.94
C VAL A 326 -3.08 27.48 6.98
#